data_AF-A0A5E4JSU4-F1
#
_entry.id   AF-A0A5E4JSU4-F1
#
_cell.length_a   1.000
_cell.length_b   1.000
_cell.length_c   1.000
_cell.angle_alpha   90.00
_cell.angle_beta   90.00
_cell.angle_gamma   90.00
#
_symmetry.space_group_name_H-M   'P 1'
#
loop_
_entity.id
_entity.type
_entity.pdbx_description
1 polymer ?
#
loop_
_entity_poly.entity_id
_entity_poly.type
_entity_poly.pdbx_seq_one_letter_code
_entity_poly.pdbx_strand_id
1 'polypeptide(L)' 'MITEILLLLLAIPCGLLGAYLTNYERKIYNLYFQPLIWTLAVISAVYYSLNIKIALTTTFMIIMLLTWKYSTKFFKEEK' A
#
# COMPACT_ATOMS: atom_id res chain seq x y z
N MET A 1 3.60 20.64 1.97
CA MET A 1 4.15 19.93 0.78
C MET A 1 5.29 18.96 1.14
N ILE A 2 6.29 19.38 1.93
CA ILE A 2 7.42 18.51 2.33
C ILE A 2 6.97 17.38 3.30
N THR A 3 6.08 17.70 4.24
CA THR A 3 5.56 16.76 5.24
C THR A 3 4.74 15.63 4.62
N GLU A 4 3.94 15.91 3.59
CA GLU A 4 3.13 14.91 2.89
C GLU A 4 4.00 13.92 2.11
N ILE A 5 5.10 14.41 1.50
CA ILE A 5 6.07 13.57 0.78
C ILE A 5 6.81 12.64 1.77
N LEU A 6 7.23 13.14 2.92
CA LEU A 6 7.84 12.32 3.98
C LEU A 6 6.87 11.24 4.49
N LEU A 7 5.58 11.59 4.60
CA LEU A 7 4.52 10.64 4.95
C LEU A 7 4.37 9.53 3.91
N LEU A 8 4.39 9.87 2.61
CA LEU A 8 4.35 8.86 1.54
C LEU A 8 5.58 7.96 1.54
N LEU A 9 6.77 8.49 1.87
CA LEU A 9 7.98 7.69 2.03
C LEU A 9 7.86 6.66 3.17
N LEU A 10 7.18 7.02 4.26
CA LEU A 10 6.88 6.12 5.38
C LEU A 10 5.93 4.97 5.01
N ALA A 11 5.19 5.07 3.90
CA ALA A 11 4.33 3.98 3.42
C ALA A 11 5.15 2.72 3.08
N ILE A 12 6.40 2.91 2.62
CA ILE A 12 7.29 1.83 2.22
C ILE A 12 7.69 0.96 3.42
N PRO A 13 8.33 1.48 4.50
CA PRO A 13 8.67 0.66 5.66
C PRO A 13 7.43 0.08 6.34
N CYS A 14 6.30 0.80 6.32
CA CYS A 14 5.04 0.28 6.84
C CYS A 14 4.53 -0.94 6.04
N GLY A 15 4.60 -0.87 4.70
CA GLY A 15 4.24 -1.98 3.81
C GLY A 15 5.17 -3.19 3.98
N LEU A 16 6.47 -2.96 4.20
CA LEU A 16 7.44 -4.01 4.51
C LEU A 16 7.14 -4.71 5.85
N LEU A 17 6.85 -3.93 6.89
CA LEU A 17 6.46 -4.48 8.19
C LEU A 17 5.16 -5.29 8.11
N GLY A 18 4.17 -4.79 7.36
CA GLY A 18 2.94 -5.53 7.06
C GLY A 18 3.25 -6.86 6.37
N ALA A 19 4.13 -6.85 5.36
CA ALA A 19 4.61 -8.05 4.68
C ALA A 19 5.22 -9.08 5.60
N TYR A 20 6.08 -8.63 6.50
CA TYR A 20 6.75 -9.48 7.44
C TYR A 20 5.78 -10.15 8.42
N LEU A 21 4.86 -9.38 9.01
CA LEU A 21 3.94 -9.85 10.06
C LEU A 21 2.86 -10.81 9.52
N THR A 22 2.29 -10.51 8.36
CA THR A 22 1.17 -11.25 7.77
C THR A 22 1.59 -12.36 6.81
N ASN A 23 2.86 -12.77 6.88
CA ASN A 23 3.44 -13.73 5.94
C ASN A 23 2.70 -15.08 5.89
N TYR A 24 2.08 -15.49 6.99
CA TYR A 24 1.38 -16.76 7.13
C TYR A 24 0.04 -16.81 6.37
N GLU A 25 -0.64 -15.68 6.22
CA GLU A 25 -1.97 -15.56 5.61
C GLU A 25 -1.91 -15.06 4.15
N ARG A 26 -0.69 -14.99 3.60
CA ARG A 26 -0.37 -14.37 2.30
C ARG A 26 -1.26 -14.85 1.14
N LYS A 27 -1.65 -16.13 1.13
CA LYS A 27 -2.47 -16.72 0.07
C LYS A 27 -3.87 -16.08 0.00
N ILE A 28 -4.42 -15.72 1.16
CA ILE A 28 -5.72 -15.08 1.28
C ILE A 28 -5.59 -13.62 0.81
N TYR A 29 -4.64 -12.88 1.34
CA TYR A 29 -4.49 -11.46 1.02
C TYR A 29 -4.16 -11.18 -0.45
N ASN A 30 -3.37 -12.04 -1.10
CA ASN A 30 -3.05 -11.88 -2.53
C ASN A 30 -4.27 -11.93 -3.45
N LEU A 31 -5.34 -12.63 -3.07
CA LEU A 31 -6.59 -12.66 -3.83
C LEU A 31 -7.33 -11.32 -3.72
N TYR A 32 -7.27 -10.65 -2.57
CA TYR A 32 -8.02 -9.42 -2.29
C TYR A 32 -7.23 -8.14 -2.58
N PHE A 33 -5.89 -8.17 -2.63
CA PHE A 33 -5.11 -6.96 -2.91
C PHE A 33 -5.41 -6.34 -4.25
N GLN A 34 -5.50 -7.16 -5.30
CA GLN A 34 -5.70 -6.65 -6.64
C GLN A 34 -6.98 -5.81 -6.72
N PRO A 35 -8.17 -6.32 -6.37
CA PRO A 35 -9.40 -5.51 -6.38
C PRO A 35 -9.35 -4.34 -5.39
N LEU A 36 -8.73 -4.52 -4.22
CA LEU A 36 -8.66 -3.47 -3.19
C LEU A 36 -7.78 -2.29 -3.63
N ILE A 37 -6.63 -2.54 -4.26
CA ILE A 37 -5.74 -1.50 -4.82
C ILE A 37 -6.45 -0.74 -5.95
N TRP A 38 -7.14 -1.44 -6.85
CA TRP A 38 -7.90 -0.78 -7.92
C TRP A 38 -9.01 0.11 -7.38
N THR A 39 -9.75 -0.37 -6.37
CA THR A 39 -10.81 0.40 -5.72
C THR A 39 -10.24 1.67 -5.07
N LEU A 40 -9.13 1.54 -4.33
CA LEU A 40 -8.45 2.68 -3.74
C LEU A 40 -7.90 3.65 -4.79
N ALA A 41 -7.40 3.16 -5.93
CA ALA A 41 -6.89 4.01 -7.00
C ALA A 41 -7.99 4.87 -7.63
N VAL A 42 -9.16 4.26 -7.89
CA VAL A 42 -10.33 5.00 -8.41
C VAL A 42 -10.80 6.04 -7.39
N ILE A 43 -10.92 5.66 -6.11
CA ILE A 43 -11.29 6.60 -5.04
C ILE A 43 -10.26 7.75 -4.97
N SER A 44 -8.96 7.44 -5.00
CA SER A 44 -7.90 8.44 -4.94
C SER A 44 -8.00 9.44 -6.10
N ALA A 45 -8.26 8.96 -7.32
CA ALA A 45 -8.40 9.80 -8.50
C ALA A 45 -9.62 10.73 -8.40
N VAL A 46 -10.77 10.23 -7.93
CA VAL A 46 -11.98 11.04 -7.73
C VAL A 46 -11.75 12.10 -6.64
N TYR A 47 -11.11 11.73 -5.53
CA TYR A 47 -10.86 12.65 -4.43
C TYR A 47 -9.70 13.62 -4.67
N TYR A 48 -8.86 13.42 -5.70
CA TYR A 48 -7.74 14.31 -6.00
C TYR A 48 -8.19 15.76 -6.23
N SER A 49 -9.33 15.95 -6.91
CA SER A 49 -9.89 17.28 -7.17
C SER A 49 -10.82 17.80 -6.07
N LEU A 50 -11.37 16.92 -5.22
CA LEU A 50 -12.34 17.28 -4.19
C LEU A 50 -11.71 17.52 -2.82
N ASN A 51 -10.74 16.69 -2.43
CA ASN A 51 -10.06 16.76 -1.15
C ASN A 51 -8.68 16.09 -1.22
N ILE A 52 -7.65 16.93 -1.36
CA ILE A 52 -6.27 16.48 -1.50
C ILE A 52 -5.79 15.63 -0.32
N LYS A 53 -6.31 15.86 0.90
CA LYS A 53 -5.92 15.07 2.08
C LYS A 53 -6.39 13.62 1.96
N ILE A 54 -7.63 13.42 1.52
CA ILE A 54 -8.19 12.07 1.31
C ILE A 54 -7.40 11.38 0.19
N ALA A 55 -7.14 12.07 -0.91
CA ALA A 55 -6.35 11.53 -2.02
C ALA A 55 -4.93 11.11 -1.60
N LEU A 56 -4.27 11.91 -0.77
CA LEU A 56 -2.95 11.57 -0.21
C LEU A 56 -3.01 10.35 0.71
N THR A 57 -4.02 10.25 1.56
CA THR A 57 -4.22 9.10 2.45
C THR A 57 -4.51 7.81 1.66
N THR A 58 -5.35 7.86 0.63
CA THR A 58 -5.59 6.71 -0.25
C THR A 58 -4.33 6.34 -1.04
N THR A 59 -3.55 7.33 -1.49
CA THR A 59 -2.27 7.09 -2.16
C THR A 59 -1.25 6.44 -1.22
N PHE A 60 -1.18 6.87 0.04
CA PHE A 60 -0.36 6.22 1.07
C PHE A 60 -0.73 4.75 1.22
N MET A 61 -2.03 4.44 1.35
CA MET A 61 -2.51 3.06 1.43
C MET A 61 -2.16 2.25 0.19
N ILE A 62 -2.29 2.81 -1.00
CA ILE A 62 -1.91 2.15 -2.26
C ILE A 62 -0.42 1.80 -2.25
N ILE A 63 0.46 2.74 -1.91
CA ILE A 63 1.91 2.50 -1.85
C ILE A 63 2.22 1.42 -0.82
N MET A 64 1.63 1.51 0.38
CA MET A 64 1.81 0.51 1.43
C MET A 64 1.39 -0.89 0.96
N LEU A 65 0.24 -1.03 0.31
CA LEU A 65 -0.27 -2.30 -0.20
C LEU A 65 0.54 -2.83 -1.38
N LEU A 66 1.01 -1.96 -2.26
CA LEU A 66 1.91 -2.33 -3.36
C LEU A 66 3.24 -2.82 -2.79
N THR A 67 3.86 -2.06 -1.89
CA THR A 67 5.08 -2.48 -1.22
C THR A 67 4.88 -3.79 -0.50
N TRP A 68 3.78 -3.98 0.24
CA TRP A 68 3.46 -5.25 0.87
C TRP A 68 3.42 -6.39 -0.17
N LYS A 69 2.63 -6.22 -1.24
CA LYS A 69 2.47 -7.23 -2.30
C LYS A 69 3.79 -7.58 -3.00
N TYR A 70 4.63 -6.60 -3.33
CA TYR A 70 5.89 -6.84 -4.05
C TYR A 70 7.04 -7.26 -3.14
N SER A 71 7.07 -6.79 -1.89
CA SER A 71 8.03 -7.20 -0.87
C SER A 71 7.94 -8.70 -0.56
N THR A 72 6.77 -9.30 -0.78
CA THR A 72 6.58 -10.74 -0.60
C THR A 72 7.58 -11.62 -1.37
N LYS A 73 8.11 -11.14 -2.50
CA LYS A 73 9.13 -11.88 -3.27
C LYS A 73 10.46 -11.96 -2.52
N PHE A 74 10.89 -10.89 -1.87
CA PHE A 74 12.17 -10.81 -1.17
C PHE A 74 12.25 -11.78 0.02
N PHE A 75 11.17 -11.92 0.80
CA PHE A 75 11.15 -12.83 1.95
C PHE A 75 10.92 -14.30 1.59
N LYS A 76 10.67 -14.63 0.32
CA LYS A 76 10.47 -16.02 -0.12
C LYS A 76 11.79 -16.68 -0.53
N GLU A 77 12.84 -15.91 -0.79
CA GLU A 77 14.16 -16.41 -1.18
C GLU A 77 15.05 -16.79 0.02
N GLU A 78 14.66 -16.43 1.25
CA GLU A 78 15.40 -16.74 2.49
C GLU A 78 14.95 -18.03 3.21
N LYS A 79 14.14 -18.89 2.58
CA LYS A 79 13.72 -20.19 3.15
C LYS A 79 14.05 -21.34 2.21
#